data_AF-A0A2C5XGA0-F1
#
_entry.id   AF-A0A2C5XGA0-F1
#
_cell.length_a   1.000
_cell.length_b   1.000
_cell.length_c   1.000
_cell.angle_alpha   90.00
_cell.angle_beta   90.00
_cell.angle_gamma   90.00
#
_symmetry.space_group_name_H-M   'P 1'
#
loop_
_entity.id
_entity.type
_entity.pdbx_description
1 polymer ?
#
loop_
_entity_poly.entity_id
_entity_poly.type
_entity_poly.pdbx_seq_one_letter_code
_entity_poly.pdbx_strand_id
1 'polypeptide(L)'
;MFNAGPNSILAHVMRSGMFSDLMFVCNHEEFRVHKVIVCGHSPMINAAVTGGFVESRSNVIAMHNFKPDTVRRLVQFMYMGFYDVGNNDCWGGNALFFILEHVQVNAIGDYYGITNLVSFANSKIKRLLQTNFEYEFWANSFPVVIAAALESTGDRELLDMLAMAVTAKMSILVQSPSFQRLNAMPEFSIKILQGCAQRISALEQRLQEMEMRFGSECGRVLQSRPKGWEYTVCFPDFDQNGRCRQVPGEIRFGVWAARRLG
;
A
#
# COMPACT_ATOMS: atom_id res chain seq x y z
N MET A 1 -15.47 -13.90 13.49
CA MET A 1 -14.36 -13.79 14.48
C MET A 1 -14.90 -13.17 15.74
N PHE A 2 -14.56 -13.72 16.90
CA PHE A 2 -14.88 -13.12 18.19
C PHE A 2 -13.83 -12.05 18.51
N ASN A 3 -14.24 -10.78 18.57
CA ASN A 3 -13.42 -9.70 19.12
C ASN A 3 -13.69 -9.63 20.62
N ALA A 4 -12.75 -10.11 21.44
CA ALA A 4 -12.91 -10.06 22.88
C ALA A 4 -12.48 -8.67 23.37
N GLY A 5 -13.40 -7.91 23.97
CA GLY A 5 -13.09 -6.58 24.49
C GLY A 5 -11.94 -6.58 25.52
N PRO A 6 -11.32 -5.43 25.81
CA PRO A 6 -10.17 -5.32 26.72
C PRO A 6 -10.43 -5.80 28.16
N ASN A 7 -11.71 -5.84 28.55
CA ASN A 7 -12.20 -6.32 29.85
C ASN A 7 -12.76 -7.75 29.79
N SER A 8 -12.47 -8.51 28.74
CA SER A 8 -12.89 -9.91 28.62
C SER A 8 -12.09 -10.84 29.53
N ILE A 9 -12.66 -12.02 29.82
CA ILE A 9 -11.99 -13.10 30.55
C ILE A 9 -10.68 -13.51 29.83
N LEU A 10 -10.71 -13.60 28.49
CA LEU A 10 -9.52 -13.91 27.69
C LEU A 10 -8.42 -12.87 27.86
N ALA A 11 -8.77 -11.58 27.85
CA ALA A 11 -7.80 -10.51 28.07
C ALA A 11 -7.23 -10.52 29.50
N HIS A 12 -8.02 -10.92 30.51
CA HIS A 12 -7.53 -11.10 31.87
C HIS A 12 -6.55 -12.27 31.97
N VAL A 13 -6.91 -13.45 31.44
CA VAL A 13 -6.07 -14.66 31.44
C VAL A 13 -4.76 -14.44 30.68
N MET A 14 -4.81 -13.71 29.55
CA MET A 14 -3.62 -13.29 28.81
C MET A 14 -2.66 -12.46 29.67
N ARG A 15 -3.16 -11.43 30.37
CA ARG A 15 -2.33 -10.51 31.16
C ARG A 15 -1.79 -11.16 32.43
N SER A 16 -2.60 -11.99 33.10
CA SER A 16 -2.19 -12.63 34.35
C SER A 16 -1.26 -13.81 34.12
N GLY A 17 -1.36 -14.48 32.96
CA GLY A 17 -0.63 -15.72 32.68
C GLY A 17 -1.06 -16.90 33.59
N MET A 18 -2.16 -16.75 34.33
CA MET A 18 -2.68 -17.79 35.22
C MET A 18 -3.11 -19.01 34.42
N PHE A 19 -2.66 -20.20 34.83
CA PHE A 19 -2.91 -21.47 34.15
C PHE A 19 -2.21 -21.64 32.80
N SER A 20 -1.21 -20.81 32.52
CA SER A 20 -0.35 -21.00 31.35
C SER A 20 0.40 -22.33 31.42
N ASP A 21 0.43 -23.01 30.28
CA ASP A 21 1.02 -24.34 30.07
C ASP A 21 2.02 -24.34 28.92
N LEU A 22 2.31 -23.16 28.36
CA LEU A 22 3.30 -22.91 27.31
C LEU A 22 3.92 -21.51 27.50
N MET A 23 5.16 -21.35 27.04
CA MET A 23 5.88 -20.08 27.07
C MET A 23 6.48 -19.77 25.70
N PHE A 24 6.29 -18.54 25.22
CA PHE A 24 7.11 -18.01 24.12
C PHE A 24 8.28 -17.24 24.72
N VAL A 25 9.49 -17.49 24.24
CA VAL A 25 10.70 -16.79 24.68
C VAL A 25 11.22 -15.98 23.51
N CYS A 26 11.31 -14.68 23.67
CA CYS A 26 11.82 -13.76 22.66
C CYS A 26 12.93 -12.91 23.28
N ASN A 27 14.18 -13.28 22.97
CA ASN A 27 15.37 -12.67 23.57
C ASN A 27 15.35 -12.79 25.10
N HIS A 28 15.16 -11.68 25.82
CA HIS A 28 15.10 -11.64 27.28
C HIS A 28 13.67 -11.55 27.83
N GLU A 29 12.65 -11.63 26.98
CA GLU A 29 11.25 -11.53 27.38
C GLU A 29 10.53 -12.87 27.28
N GLU A 30 9.75 -13.18 28.32
CA GLU A 30 8.93 -14.38 28.44
C GLU A 30 7.44 -14.02 28.31
N PHE A 31 6.74 -14.74 27.44
CA PHE A 31 5.30 -14.60 27.24
C PHE A 31 4.61 -15.90 27.63
N ARG A 32 3.97 -15.90 28.80
CA ARG A 32 3.18 -17.03 29.29
C ARG A 32 1.86 -17.13 28.52
N VAL A 33 1.61 -18.27 27.89
CA VAL A 33 0.46 -18.49 27.01
C VAL A 33 -0.19 -19.85 27.27
N HIS A 34 -1.38 -20.06 26.69
CA HIS A 34 -2.20 -21.25 26.89
C HIS A 34 -2.28 -22.04 25.59
N LYS A 35 -1.86 -23.31 25.59
CA LYS A 35 -1.88 -24.21 24.43
C LYS A 35 -3.27 -24.28 23.80
N VAL A 36 -4.30 -24.39 24.62
CA VAL A 36 -5.70 -24.46 24.18
C VAL A 36 -6.12 -23.26 23.32
N ILE A 37 -5.48 -22.10 23.49
CA ILE A 37 -5.71 -20.90 22.69
C ILE A 37 -4.74 -20.90 21.49
N VAL A 38 -3.43 -20.90 21.76
CA VAL A 38 -2.45 -20.60 20.71
C VAL A 38 -2.31 -21.70 19.65
N CYS A 39 -2.51 -22.98 20.02
CA CYS A 39 -2.49 -24.09 19.06
C CYS A 39 -3.69 -24.05 18.11
N GLY A 40 -4.83 -23.52 18.54
CA GLY A 40 -6.00 -23.33 17.67
C GLY A 40 -5.82 -22.21 16.64
N HIS A 41 -4.95 -21.24 16.94
CA HIS A 41 -4.65 -20.13 16.04
C HIS A 41 -3.56 -20.42 15.01
N SER A 42 -2.63 -21.34 15.31
CA SER A 42 -1.45 -21.58 14.48
C SER A 42 -1.20 -23.08 14.30
N PRO A 43 -1.26 -23.59 13.05
CA PRO A 43 -0.91 -24.98 12.77
C PRO A 43 0.57 -25.26 13.05
N MET A 44 1.46 -24.26 12.87
CA MET A 44 2.89 -24.37 13.16
C MET A 44 3.15 -24.52 14.66
N ILE A 45 2.49 -23.70 15.50
CA ILE A 45 2.61 -23.82 16.96
C ILE A 45 2.02 -25.14 17.44
N ASN A 46 0.87 -25.55 16.89
CA ASN A 46 0.29 -26.85 17.20
C ASN A 46 1.25 -28.00 16.88
N ALA A 47 1.87 -27.99 15.70
CA ALA A 47 2.84 -29.00 15.29
C ALA A 47 4.10 -28.98 16.18
N ALA A 48 4.61 -27.80 16.56
CA ALA A 48 5.76 -27.69 17.46
C ALA A 48 5.49 -28.32 18.83
N VAL A 49 4.30 -28.13 19.38
CA VAL A 49 3.91 -28.64 20.70
C VAL A 49 3.51 -30.11 20.67
N THR A 50 3.00 -30.63 19.55
CA THR A 50 2.50 -32.02 19.44
C THR A 50 3.46 -32.99 18.72
N GLY A 51 4.39 -32.48 17.92
CA GLY A 51 5.22 -33.26 16.99
C GLY A 51 6.38 -34.03 17.61
N GLY A 52 6.52 -34.06 18.94
CA GLY A 52 7.57 -34.81 19.64
C GLY A 52 8.96 -34.17 19.63
N PHE A 53 9.08 -32.92 19.16
CA PHE A 53 10.31 -32.12 19.18
C PHE A 53 10.65 -31.60 20.59
N VAL A 54 11.79 -30.93 20.77
CA VAL A 54 12.25 -30.45 22.09
C VAL A 54 11.21 -29.52 22.73
N GLU A 55 10.54 -28.71 21.91
CA GLU A 55 9.46 -27.79 22.27
C GLU A 55 8.27 -28.51 22.92
N SER A 56 7.93 -29.71 22.43
CA SER A 56 6.87 -30.54 23.01
C SER A 56 7.19 -31.01 24.44
N ARG A 57 8.48 -31.09 24.79
CA ARG A 57 8.96 -31.52 26.11
C ARG A 57 9.22 -30.36 27.06
N SER A 58 9.75 -29.26 26.55
CA SER A 58 10.09 -28.07 27.35
C SER A 58 8.89 -27.15 27.59
N ASN A 59 7.85 -27.23 26.75
CA ASN A 59 6.76 -26.25 26.70
C ASN A 59 7.26 -24.81 26.47
N VAL A 60 8.38 -24.68 25.75
CA VAL A 60 8.97 -23.39 25.38
C VAL A 60 9.13 -23.32 23.88
N ILE A 61 8.63 -22.24 23.26
CA ILE A 61 8.87 -21.92 21.85
C ILE A 61 9.74 -20.68 21.77
N ALA A 62 10.92 -20.85 21.19
CA ALA A 62 11.87 -19.76 20.97
C ALA A 62 11.48 -18.93 19.73
N MET A 63 11.34 -17.62 19.89
CA MET A 63 10.93 -16.67 18.85
C MET A 63 11.99 -15.59 18.58
N HIS A 64 13.28 -15.94 18.68
CA HIS A 64 14.41 -14.99 18.61
C HIS A 64 14.56 -14.23 17.29
N ASN A 65 13.93 -14.69 16.21
CA ASN A 65 13.94 -14.01 14.92
C ASN A 65 13.03 -12.77 14.88
N PHE A 66 12.25 -12.53 15.94
CA PHE A 66 11.31 -11.43 16.03
C PHE A 66 11.65 -10.49 17.18
N LYS A 67 11.07 -9.28 17.15
CA LYS A 67 11.15 -8.33 18.26
C LYS A 67 10.12 -8.69 19.34
N PRO A 68 10.41 -8.44 20.63
CA PRO A 68 9.44 -8.70 21.71
C PRO A 68 8.10 -7.97 21.51
N ASP A 69 8.10 -6.75 20.97
CA ASP A 69 6.85 -6.03 20.66
C ASP A 69 6.01 -6.72 19.57
N THR A 70 6.65 -7.37 18.60
CA THR A 70 5.97 -8.17 17.58
C THR A 70 5.32 -9.41 18.20
N VAL A 71 6.04 -10.10 19.09
CA VAL A 71 5.51 -11.26 19.84
C VAL A 71 4.38 -10.85 20.79
N ARG A 72 4.49 -9.68 21.44
CA ARG A 72 3.41 -9.11 22.27
C ARG A 72 2.13 -8.92 21.46
N ARG A 73 2.23 -8.39 20.24
CA ARG A 73 1.07 -8.16 19.35
C ARG A 73 0.51 -9.46 18.78
N LEU A 74 1.36 -10.45 18.48
CA LEU A 74 0.94 -11.82 18.17
C LEU A 74 0.07 -12.38 19.29
N VAL A 75 0.55 -12.32 20.54
CA VAL A 75 -0.18 -12.82 21.71
C VAL A 75 -1.48 -12.04 21.92
N GLN A 76 -1.46 -10.70 21.86
CA GLN A 76 -2.69 -9.89 21.94
C GLN A 76 -3.74 -10.34 20.93
N PHE A 77 -3.34 -10.53 19.67
CA PHE A 77 -4.25 -10.95 18.61
C PHE A 77 -4.85 -12.34 18.87
N MET A 78 -4.05 -13.31 19.33
CA MET A 78 -4.55 -14.66 19.62
C MET A 78 -5.62 -14.69 20.73
N TYR A 79 -5.58 -13.76 21.68
CA TYR A 79 -6.57 -13.74 22.77
C TYR A 79 -7.75 -12.80 22.49
N MET A 80 -7.50 -11.71 21.77
CA MET A 80 -8.45 -10.60 21.68
C MET A 80 -9.02 -10.41 20.27
N GLY A 81 -8.39 -10.99 19.24
CA GLY A 81 -8.73 -10.80 17.83
C GLY A 81 -8.23 -9.47 17.24
N PHE A 82 -7.51 -8.67 18.03
CA PHE A 82 -6.88 -7.43 17.61
C PHE A 82 -5.59 -7.18 18.40
N TYR A 83 -4.75 -6.31 17.86
CA TYR A 83 -3.56 -5.79 18.52
C TYR A 83 -3.44 -4.30 18.18
N ASP A 84 -2.71 -3.54 18.99
CA ASP A 84 -2.40 -2.14 18.69
C ASP A 84 -0.90 -1.86 18.79
N VAL A 85 -0.46 -0.82 18.09
CA VAL A 85 0.94 -0.34 18.07
C VAL A 85 1.11 0.85 19.04
N GLY A 86 0.07 1.16 19.83
CA GLY A 86 -0.02 2.34 20.68
C GLY A 86 -0.61 3.54 19.93
N ASN A 87 -1.45 4.33 20.59
CA ASN A 87 -1.78 5.69 20.16
C ASN A 87 -0.65 6.59 20.65
N ASN A 88 0.08 7.22 19.74
CA ASN A 88 0.88 8.37 20.14
C ASN A 88 -0.08 9.55 20.33
N ASP A 89 -0.58 9.71 21.55
CA ASP A 89 -1.16 10.97 22.05
C ASP A 89 -0.08 12.06 22.23
N CYS A 90 1.00 11.99 21.47
CA CYS A 90 2.08 12.96 21.40
C CYS A 90 2.39 13.22 19.92
N TRP A 91 2.31 14.50 19.55
CA TRP A 91 2.62 15.03 18.23
C TRP A 91 3.91 14.40 17.66
N GLY A 92 3.80 13.64 16.56
CA GLY A 92 4.97 13.17 15.79
C GLY A 92 5.26 11.67 15.81
N GLY A 93 4.26 10.79 15.93
CA GLY A 93 4.48 9.38 15.59
C GLY A 93 4.87 9.21 14.12
N ASN A 94 6.10 8.77 13.85
CA ASN A 94 6.61 8.59 12.50
C ASN A 94 5.82 7.48 11.78
N ALA A 95 5.18 7.81 10.65
CA ALA A 95 4.46 6.86 9.80
C ALA A 95 5.29 5.60 9.45
N LEU A 96 6.61 5.78 9.29
CA LEU A 96 7.56 4.68 9.09
C LEU A 96 7.48 3.66 10.22
N PHE A 97 7.45 4.12 11.47
CA PHE A 97 7.37 3.24 12.63
C PHE A 97 6.08 2.41 12.59
N PHE A 98 4.92 3.04 12.45
CA PHE A 98 3.64 2.32 12.45
C PHE A 98 3.54 1.28 11.33
N ILE A 99 3.99 1.64 10.12
CA ILE A 99 3.95 0.72 8.99
C ILE A 99 4.92 -0.44 9.21
N LEU A 100 6.14 -0.18 9.67
CA LEU A 100 7.12 -1.24 9.97
C LEU A 100 6.62 -2.19 11.06
N GLU A 101 6.01 -1.68 12.13
CA GLU A 101 5.46 -2.54 13.17
C GLU A 101 4.34 -3.45 12.63
N HIS A 102 3.51 -2.97 11.70
CA HIS A 102 2.53 -3.83 11.04
C HIS A 102 3.14 -4.82 10.05
N VAL A 103 4.21 -4.45 9.32
CA VAL A 103 4.96 -5.39 8.47
C VAL A 103 5.55 -6.51 9.31
N GLN A 104 6.11 -6.21 10.49
CA GLN A 104 6.63 -7.23 11.40
C GLN A 104 5.53 -8.15 11.94
N VAL A 105 4.34 -7.61 12.20
CA VAL A 105 3.19 -8.43 12.63
C VAL A 105 2.63 -9.28 11.49
N ASN A 106 2.64 -8.78 10.25
CA ASN A 106 2.38 -9.60 9.06
C ASN A 106 3.39 -10.75 8.97
N ALA A 107 4.69 -10.46 9.06
CA ALA A 107 5.76 -11.44 8.97
C ALA A 107 5.67 -12.56 10.02
N ILE A 108 5.43 -12.23 11.29
CA ILE A 108 5.25 -13.27 12.32
C ILE A 108 3.97 -14.08 12.10
N GLY A 109 2.91 -13.46 11.58
CA GLY A 109 1.68 -14.13 11.21
C GLY A 109 1.89 -15.11 10.06
N ASP A 110 2.61 -14.71 9.02
CA ASP A 110 2.97 -15.55 7.88
C ASP A 110 3.82 -16.75 8.32
N TYR A 111 4.88 -16.48 9.09
CA TYR A 111 5.78 -17.51 9.63
C TYR A 111 5.07 -18.60 10.43
N TYR A 112 4.14 -18.21 11.31
CA TYR A 112 3.37 -19.16 12.13
C TYR A 112 2.05 -19.62 11.48
N GLY A 113 1.76 -19.24 10.23
CA GLY A 113 0.58 -19.67 9.49
C GLY A 113 -0.75 -19.15 10.07
N ILE A 114 -0.77 -17.92 10.58
CA ILE A 114 -1.93 -17.28 11.19
C ILE A 114 -2.54 -16.28 10.20
N THR A 115 -3.25 -16.79 9.19
CA THR A 115 -3.82 -16.00 8.08
C THR A 115 -4.66 -14.81 8.53
N ASN A 116 -5.38 -14.99 9.64
CA ASN A 116 -6.21 -13.97 10.25
C ASN A 116 -5.41 -12.77 10.77
N LEU A 117 -4.22 -13.01 11.33
CA LEU A 117 -3.30 -11.97 11.78
C LEU A 117 -2.69 -11.23 10.59
N VAL A 118 -2.27 -11.99 9.56
CA VAL A 118 -1.73 -11.47 8.30
C VAL A 118 -2.74 -10.51 7.65
N SER A 119 -3.98 -10.95 7.46
CA SER A 119 -5.05 -10.13 6.88
C SER A 119 -5.35 -8.88 7.72
N PHE A 120 -5.36 -9.01 9.05
CA PHE A 120 -5.58 -7.87 9.94
C PHE A 120 -4.44 -6.85 9.86
N ALA A 121 -3.18 -7.30 9.84
CA ALA A 121 -2.02 -6.43 9.64
C ALA A 121 -2.06 -5.73 8.27
N ASN A 122 -2.41 -6.46 7.21
CA ASN A 122 -2.59 -5.94 5.86
C ASN A 122 -3.63 -4.82 5.82
N SER A 123 -4.77 -5.01 6.49
CA SER A 123 -5.81 -3.99 6.58
C SER A 123 -5.30 -2.69 7.22
N LYS A 124 -4.47 -2.80 8.27
CA LYS A 124 -3.89 -1.63 8.94
C LYS A 124 -2.82 -0.95 8.07
N ILE A 125 -1.96 -1.71 7.38
CA ILE A 125 -0.97 -1.17 6.43
C ILE A 125 -1.69 -0.43 5.30
N LYS A 126 -2.70 -1.06 4.67
CA LYS A 126 -3.49 -0.47 3.60
C LYS A 126 -4.08 0.88 4.01
N ARG A 127 -4.66 0.94 5.21
CA ARG A 127 -5.22 2.19 5.76
C ARG A 127 -4.15 3.27 5.95
N LEU A 128 -2.95 2.91 6.42
CA LEU A 128 -1.85 3.85 6.57
C LEU A 128 -1.36 4.37 5.22
N LEU A 129 -1.19 3.51 4.22
CA LEU A 129 -0.75 3.89 2.86
C LEU A 129 -1.73 4.79 2.11
N GLN A 130 -3.00 4.80 2.52
CA GLN A 130 -4.03 5.70 2.00
C GLN A 130 -4.01 7.09 2.65
N THR A 131 -3.22 7.30 3.70
CA THR A 131 -3.08 8.64 4.32
C THR A 131 -2.18 9.54 3.46
N ASN A 132 -2.38 10.85 3.57
CA ASN A 132 -1.60 11.82 2.79
C ASN A 132 -0.23 12.03 3.44
N PHE A 133 0.75 11.22 3.05
CA PHE A 133 2.13 11.39 3.49
C PHE A 133 2.87 12.44 2.66
N GLU A 134 3.78 13.14 3.33
CA GLU A 134 4.69 14.12 2.73
C GLU A 134 5.70 13.45 1.78
N TYR A 135 6.29 14.27 0.91
CA TYR A 135 7.33 13.84 -0.01
C TYR A 135 8.48 13.11 0.69
N GLU A 136 8.91 13.60 1.86
CA GLU A 136 10.04 13.04 2.61
C GLU A 136 9.79 11.58 3.03
N PHE A 137 8.56 11.25 3.44
CA PHE A 137 8.20 9.86 3.74
C PHE A 137 8.39 8.97 2.51
N TRP A 138 7.83 9.37 1.37
CA TRP A 138 7.93 8.57 0.14
C TRP A 138 9.36 8.45 -0.36
N ALA A 139 10.14 9.53 -0.32
CA ALA A 139 11.51 9.52 -0.82
C ALA A 139 12.47 8.72 0.09
N ASN A 140 12.35 8.85 1.41
CA ASN A 140 13.37 8.35 2.34
C ASN A 140 12.91 7.15 3.18
N SER A 141 11.65 7.17 3.64
CA SER A 141 11.14 6.18 4.60
C SER A 141 10.48 4.98 3.91
N PHE A 142 9.71 5.21 2.84
CA PHE A 142 8.99 4.15 2.18
C PHE A 142 9.90 3.05 1.56
N PRO A 143 11.08 3.36 0.97
CA PRO A 143 12.00 2.32 0.52
C PRO A 143 12.46 1.38 1.64
N VAL A 144 12.58 1.89 2.88
CA VAL A 144 12.92 1.08 4.06
C VAL A 144 11.79 0.10 4.40
N VAL A 145 10.53 0.52 4.26
CA VAL A 145 9.36 -0.35 4.41
C VAL A 145 9.39 -1.49 3.40
N ILE A 146 9.68 -1.19 2.13
CA ILE A 146 9.71 -2.20 1.07
C ILE A 146 10.81 -3.22 1.34
N ALA A 147 12.02 -2.76 1.68
CA ALA A 147 13.14 -3.65 2.03
C ALA A 147 12.76 -4.59 3.17
N ALA A 148 12.23 -4.04 4.27
CA ALA A 148 11.82 -4.83 5.43
C ALA A 148 10.75 -5.88 5.07
N ALA A 149 9.77 -5.54 4.22
CA ALA A 149 8.75 -6.50 3.80
C ALA A 149 9.34 -7.61 2.92
N LEU A 150 10.18 -7.27 1.94
CA LEU A 150 10.82 -8.25 1.05
C LEU A 150 11.72 -9.24 1.80
N GLU A 151 12.32 -8.81 2.92
CA GLU A 151 13.22 -9.65 3.72
C GLU A 151 12.49 -10.52 4.75
N SER A 152 11.27 -10.16 5.16
CA SER A 152 10.62 -10.76 6.34
C SER A 152 9.35 -11.56 6.09
N THR A 153 8.72 -11.45 4.93
CA THR A 153 7.42 -12.10 4.68
C THR A 153 7.26 -12.59 3.25
N GLY A 154 6.58 -13.72 3.09
CA GLY A 154 6.14 -14.27 1.81
C GLY A 154 4.73 -13.83 1.40
N ASP A 155 4.09 -12.95 2.18
CA ASP A 155 2.71 -12.54 1.95
C ASP A 155 2.55 -11.71 0.66
N ARG A 156 1.96 -12.36 -0.35
CA ARG A 156 1.75 -11.78 -1.68
C ARG A 156 0.83 -10.57 -1.65
N GLU A 157 -0.18 -10.56 -0.77
CA GLU A 157 -1.12 -9.44 -0.67
C GLU A 157 -0.40 -8.17 -0.20
N LEU A 158 0.45 -8.27 0.82
CA LEU A 158 1.27 -7.15 1.25
C LEU A 158 2.20 -6.65 0.14
N LEU A 159 2.91 -7.57 -0.54
CA LEU A 159 3.81 -7.20 -1.63
C LEU A 159 3.07 -6.52 -2.79
N ASP A 160 1.85 -6.96 -3.11
CA ASP A 160 0.98 -6.30 -4.10
C ASP A 160 0.57 -4.90 -3.66
N MET A 161 0.19 -4.72 -2.40
CA MET A 161 -0.14 -3.39 -1.85
C MET A 161 1.06 -2.43 -1.93
N LEU A 162 2.26 -2.90 -1.58
CA LEU A 162 3.46 -2.09 -1.66
C LEU A 162 3.83 -1.75 -3.11
N ALA A 163 3.74 -2.72 -4.04
CA ALA A 163 3.99 -2.48 -5.46
C ALA A 163 2.99 -1.48 -6.07
N MET A 164 1.71 -1.53 -5.67
CA MET A 164 0.71 -0.53 -6.06
C MET A 164 1.04 0.87 -5.53
N ALA A 165 1.48 0.97 -4.27
CA ALA A 165 1.88 2.25 -3.68
C ALA A 165 3.13 2.83 -4.36
N VAL A 166 4.13 1.98 -4.68
CA VAL A 166 5.28 2.37 -5.51
C VAL A 166 4.81 2.90 -6.85
N THR A 167 3.97 2.13 -7.54
CA THR A 167 3.43 2.49 -8.85
C THR A 167 2.73 3.85 -8.79
N ALA A 168 1.93 4.11 -7.76
CA ALA A 168 1.21 5.38 -7.57
C ALA A 168 2.16 6.58 -7.39
N LYS A 169 3.27 6.38 -6.68
CA LYS A 169 4.26 7.41 -6.32
C LYS A 169 5.58 7.29 -7.09
N MET A 170 5.56 6.63 -8.25
CA MET A 170 6.74 6.27 -9.03
C MET A 170 7.62 7.48 -9.37
N SER A 171 7.02 8.63 -9.71
CA SER A 171 7.76 9.85 -10.06
C SER A 171 8.66 10.36 -8.93
N ILE A 172 8.29 10.10 -7.68
CA ILE A 172 9.07 10.45 -6.49
C ILE A 172 10.10 9.35 -6.21
N LEU A 173 9.64 8.09 -6.17
CA LEU A 173 10.47 6.96 -5.75
C LEU A 173 11.63 6.68 -6.70
N VAL A 174 11.45 6.84 -8.01
CA VAL A 174 12.53 6.61 -8.98
C VAL A 174 13.72 7.56 -8.79
N GLN A 175 13.50 8.72 -8.16
CA GLN A 175 14.54 9.70 -7.86
C GLN A 175 15.23 9.43 -6.51
N SER A 176 14.69 8.52 -5.69
CA SER A 176 15.24 8.20 -4.38
C SER A 176 16.47 7.28 -4.50
N PRO A 177 17.64 7.68 -3.97
CA PRO A 177 18.82 6.80 -3.93
C PRO A 177 18.57 5.52 -3.11
N SER A 178 17.73 5.59 -2.08
CA SER A 178 17.37 4.43 -1.25
C SER A 178 16.52 3.44 -2.03
N PHE A 179 15.61 3.93 -2.89
CA PHE A 179 14.83 3.07 -3.77
C PHE A 179 15.68 2.46 -4.89
N GLN A 180 16.60 3.23 -5.49
CA GLN A 180 17.48 2.73 -6.56
C GLN A 180 18.42 1.61 -6.09
N ARG A 181 18.81 1.59 -4.81
CA ARG A 181 19.65 0.54 -4.21
C ARG A 181 18.86 -0.64 -3.67
N LEU A 182 17.52 -0.62 -3.77
CA LEU A 182 16.68 -1.69 -3.27
C LEU A 182 16.99 -2.98 -4.05
N ASN A 183 17.42 -4.02 -3.33
CA ASN A 183 17.60 -5.35 -3.91
C ASN A 183 16.24 -6.06 -4.02
N ALA A 184 15.41 -5.61 -4.95
CA ALA A 184 14.09 -6.16 -5.17
C ALA A 184 14.15 -7.53 -5.85
N MET A 185 13.36 -8.49 -5.34
CA MET A 185 13.15 -9.76 -6.03
C MET A 185 12.54 -9.51 -7.43
N PRO A 186 12.89 -10.32 -8.46
CA PRO A 186 12.37 -10.14 -9.81
C PRO A 186 10.83 -10.06 -9.89
N GLU A 187 10.14 -10.88 -9.09
CA GLU A 187 8.68 -10.89 -9.02
C GLU A 187 8.10 -9.54 -8.54
N PHE A 188 8.73 -8.89 -7.57
CA PHE A 188 8.31 -7.58 -7.06
C PHE A 188 8.48 -6.49 -8.12
N SER A 189 9.63 -6.50 -8.82
CA SER A 189 9.90 -5.57 -9.92
C SER A 189 8.89 -5.75 -11.06
N ILE A 190 8.52 -6.99 -11.41
CA ILE A 190 7.50 -7.27 -12.41
C ILE A 190 6.14 -6.69 -12.00
N LYS A 191 5.73 -6.81 -10.72
CA LYS A 191 4.47 -6.22 -10.23
C LYS A 191 4.45 -4.69 -10.41
N ILE A 192 5.57 -4.02 -10.13
CA ILE A 192 5.70 -2.57 -10.35
C ILE A 192 5.57 -2.24 -11.85
N LEU A 193 6.28 -2.97 -12.72
CA LEU A 193 6.23 -2.76 -14.17
C LEU A 193 4.81 -2.98 -14.74
N GLN A 194 4.11 -4.01 -14.28
CA GLN A 194 2.72 -4.27 -14.63
C GLN A 194 1.81 -3.11 -14.21
N GLY A 195 1.98 -2.60 -12.98
CA GLY A 195 1.24 -1.43 -12.50
C GLY A 195 1.51 -0.18 -13.35
N CYS A 196 2.77 0.06 -13.72
CA CYS A 196 3.14 1.16 -14.62
C CYS A 196 2.50 1.02 -16.00
N ALA A 197 2.55 -0.18 -16.61
CA ALA A 197 1.94 -0.45 -17.89
C ALA A 197 0.43 -0.18 -17.86
N GLN A 198 -0.27 -0.64 -16.82
CA GLN A 198 -1.70 -0.37 -16.62
C GLN A 198 -2.00 1.14 -16.53
N ARG A 199 -1.18 1.90 -15.80
CA ARG A 199 -1.33 3.37 -15.72
C ARG A 199 -1.10 4.05 -17.06
N ILE A 200 -0.11 3.60 -17.82
CA ILE A 200 0.19 4.14 -19.16
C ILE A 200 -1.00 3.89 -20.09
N SER A 201 -1.48 2.65 -20.18
CA SER A 201 -2.65 2.32 -21.01
C SER A 201 -3.91 3.10 -20.60
N ALA A 202 -4.14 3.29 -19.30
CA ALA A 202 -5.26 4.10 -18.82
C ALA A 202 -5.12 5.59 -19.19
N LEU A 203 -3.91 6.13 -19.23
CA LEU A 203 -3.64 7.50 -19.68
C LEU A 203 -3.82 7.63 -21.20
N GLU A 204 -3.32 6.67 -21.97
CA GLU A 204 -3.50 6.62 -23.43
C GLU A 204 -4.98 6.56 -23.81
N GLN A 205 -5.78 5.73 -23.12
CA GLN A 205 -7.22 5.65 -23.34
C GLN A 205 -7.91 6.99 -23.04
N ARG A 206 -7.55 7.66 -21.94
CA ARG A 206 -8.10 8.99 -21.60
C ARG A 206 -7.71 10.06 -22.61
N LEU A 207 -6.51 9.99 -23.18
CA LEU A 207 -6.08 10.88 -24.25
C LEU A 207 -6.90 10.64 -25.53
N GLN A 208 -7.08 9.39 -25.95
CA GLN A 208 -7.92 9.03 -27.09
C GLN A 208 -9.38 9.47 -26.91
N GLU A 209 -9.95 9.28 -25.72
CA GLU A 209 -11.30 9.77 -25.40
C GLU A 209 -11.39 11.29 -25.51
N MET A 210 -10.35 12.01 -25.06
CA MET A 210 -10.29 13.47 -25.16
C MET A 210 -10.16 13.94 -26.61
N GLU A 211 -9.34 13.28 -27.42
CA GLU A 211 -9.19 13.56 -28.85
C GLU A 211 -10.49 13.32 -29.62
N MET A 212 -11.20 12.22 -29.35
CA MET A 212 -12.50 11.94 -29.96
C MET A 212 -13.55 12.99 -29.57
N ARG A 213 -13.62 13.38 -28.28
CA ARG A 213 -14.51 14.45 -27.83
C ARG A 213 -14.20 15.75 -28.54
N PHE A 214 -12.93 16.14 -28.60
CA PHE A 214 -12.49 17.34 -29.30
C PHE A 214 -12.84 17.31 -30.80
N GLY A 215 -12.61 16.18 -31.47
CA GLY A 215 -12.98 15.98 -32.87
C GLY A 215 -14.50 16.11 -33.10
N SER A 216 -15.31 15.53 -32.21
CA SER A 216 -16.77 15.63 -32.28
C SER A 216 -17.29 17.05 -32.06
N GLU A 217 -16.70 17.78 -31.11
CA GLU A 217 -17.03 19.17 -30.81
C GLU A 217 -16.66 20.07 -32.00
N CYS A 218 -15.46 19.87 -32.58
CA CYS A 218 -15.03 20.53 -33.82
C CYS A 218 -15.99 20.25 -34.98
N GLY A 219 -16.43 19.00 -35.15
CA GLY A 219 -17.39 18.59 -36.18
C GLY A 219 -18.75 19.29 -36.03
N ARG A 220 -19.28 19.38 -34.80
CA ARG A 220 -20.51 20.15 -34.51
C ARG A 220 -20.34 21.64 -34.83
N VAL A 221 -19.23 22.23 -34.39
CA VAL A 221 -18.92 23.64 -34.67
C VAL A 221 -18.80 23.90 -36.18
N LEU A 222 -18.19 22.99 -36.94
CA LEU A 222 -18.11 23.02 -38.41
C LEU A 222 -19.50 23.02 -39.07
N GLN A 223 -20.40 22.16 -38.61
CA GLN A 223 -21.77 22.07 -39.14
C GLN A 223 -22.63 23.31 -38.83
N SER A 224 -22.35 24.02 -37.73
CA SER A 224 -23.05 25.25 -37.36
C SER A 224 -22.56 26.53 -38.07
N ARG A 225 -21.62 26.42 -39.02
CA ARG A 225 -20.98 27.59 -39.63
C ARG A 225 -21.85 28.32 -40.66
N PRO A 226 -21.84 29.66 -40.66
CA PRO A 226 -22.35 30.45 -41.77
C PRO A 226 -21.80 30.00 -43.13
N LYS A 227 -22.69 29.83 -44.12
CA LYS A 227 -22.28 29.61 -45.52
C LYS A 227 -21.63 30.87 -46.11
N GLY A 228 -20.72 30.71 -47.08
CA GLY A 228 -20.00 31.82 -47.73
C GLY A 228 -18.74 32.29 -46.98
N TRP A 229 -18.24 31.49 -46.05
CA TRP A 229 -17.00 31.74 -45.31
C TRP A 229 -16.09 30.51 -45.40
N GLU A 230 -14.81 30.76 -45.56
CA GLU A 230 -13.73 29.78 -45.44
C GLU A 230 -13.17 29.83 -44.02
N TYR A 231 -12.83 28.67 -43.46
CA TYR A 231 -12.44 28.56 -42.06
C TYR A 231 -11.24 27.64 -41.88
N THR A 232 -10.25 28.09 -41.12
CA THR A 232 -8.98 27.39 -40.89
C THR A 232 -8.77 27.15 -39.39
N VAL A 233 -8.31 25.94 -39.00
CA VAL A 233 -7.89 25.69 -37.61
C VAL A 233 -6.61 26.48 -37.39
N CYS A 234 -6.60 27.38 -36.40
CA CYS A 234 -5.47 28.26 -36.13
C CYS A 234 -4.96 28.14 -34.70
N PHE A 235 -5.34 27.11 -33.96
CA PHE A 235 -4.77 26.84 -32.63
C PHE A 235 -3.53 25.95 -32.78
N PRO A 236 -2.35 26.33 -32.24
CA PRO A 236 -2.07 27.41 -31.30
C PRO A 236 -1.53 28.72 -31.94
N ASP A 237 -1.60 28.87 -33.26
CA ASP A 237 -1.02 29.97 -34.06
C ASP A 237 -1.69 31.36 -33.93
N PHE A 238 -2.47 31.60 -32.88
CA PHE A 238 -3.01 32.93 -32.60
C PHE A 238 -1.96 33.82 -31.94
N ASP A 239 -1.87 35.07 -32.39
CA ASP A 239 -1.14 36.09 -31.66
C ASP A 239 -1.89 36.57 -30.40
N GLN A 240 -1.22 37.40 -29.60
CA GLN A 240 -1.78 38.00 -28.39
C GLN A 240 -3.01 38.88 -28.63
N ASN A 241 -3.26 39.29 -29.88
CA ASN A 241 -4.42 40.08 -30.29
C ASN A 241 -5.53 39.21 -30.91
N GLY A 242 -5.38 37.88 -30.87
CA GLY A 242 -6.35 36.94 -31.41
C GLY A 242 -6.39 36.84 -32.93
N ARG A 243 -5.34 37.29 -33.65
CA ARG A 243 -5.23 37.10 -35.10
C ARG A 243 -4.45 35.83 -35.41
N CYS A 244 -4.89 35.08 -36.41
CA CYS A 244 -4.15 33.88 -36.83
C CYS A 244 -2.89 34.30 -37.62
N ARG A 245 -1.73 33.80 -37.19
CA ARG A 245 -0.43 34.11 -37.82
C ARG A 245 -0.27 33.51 -39.22
N GLN A 246 -0.99 32.43 -39.50
CA GLN A 246 -1.03 31.78 -40.82
C GLN A 246 -2.09 32.42 -41.74
N VAL A 247 -3.03 33.12 -41.10
CA VAL A 247 -4.34 33.64 -41.52
C VAL A 247 -4.55 35.16 -41.75
N PRO A 248 -3.90 35.90 -42.67
CA PRO A 248 -4.00 37.36 -42.70
C PRO A 248 -5.41 37.87 -43.02
N GLY A 249 -5.94 38.79 -42.19
CA GLY A 249 -7.23 39.46 -42.43
C GLY A 249 -8.48 38.71 -41.97
N GLU A 250 -8.33 37.73 -41.07
CA GLU A 250 -9.43 36.88 -40.61
C GLU A 250 -10.01 37.26 -39.24
N ILE A 251 -11.26 36.84 -38.99
CA ILE A 251 -11.96 37.02 -37.71
C ILE A 251 -11.83 35.74 -36.89
N ARG A 252 -11.46 35.87 -35.61
CA ARG A 252 -11.38 34.72 -34.69
C ARG A 252 -12.76 34.21 -34.29
N PHE A 253 -12.93 32.90 -34.42
CA PHE A 253 -14.08 32.14 -33.92
C PHE A 253 -13.59 30.97 -33.06
N GLY A 254 -13.39 31.22 -31.76
CA GLY A 254 -12.86 30.21 -30.85
C GLY A 254 -11.41 29.82 -31.17
N VAL A 255 -11.20 28.56 -31.59
CA VAL A 255 -9.90 28.00 -32.04
C VAL A 255 -9.67 28.11 -33.56
N TRP A 256 -10.56 28.82 -34.26
CA TRP A 256 -10.58 28.93 -35.72
C TRP A 256 -10.45 30.38 -36.18
N ALA A 257 -9.91 30.57 -37.37
CA ALA A 257 -9.93 31.84 -38.07
C ALA A 257 -10.82 31.69 -39.33
N ALA A 258 -11.54 32.77 -39.66
CA ALA A 258 -12.55 32.76 -40.71
C ALA A 258 -12.36 33.94 -41.68
N ARG A 259 -12.42 33.66 -42.98
CA ARG A 259 -12.40 34.62 -44.08
C ARG A 259 -13.70 34.54 -44.88
N ARG A 260 -14.30 35.67 -45.22
CA ARG A 260 -15.49 35.70 -46.09
C ARG A 260 -15.05 35.42 -47.55
N LEU A 261 -15.73 34.51 -48.23
CA LEU A 261 -15.56 34.33 -49.67
C LEU A 261 -16.27 35.48 -50.38
N GLY A 262 -15.54 36.14 -51.30
CA GLY A 262 -16.02 37.29 -52.09
C GLY A 262 -17.10 36.92 -53.08
#